data_AF-A0A497KVU9-F1
#
_entry.id   AF-A0A497KVU9-F1
#
_cell.length_a   1.000
_cell.length_b   1.000
_cell.length_c   1.000
_cell.angle_alpha   90.00
_cell.angle_beta   90.00
_cell.angle_gamma   90.00
#
_symmetry.space_group_name_H-M   'P 1'
#
loop_
_entity.id
_entity.type
_entity.pdbx_description
1 polymer ?
#
loop_
_entity_poly.entity_id
_entity_poly.type
_entity_poly.pdbx_seq_one_letter_code
_entity_poly.pdbx_strand_id
1 'polypeptide(L)'
;MSYGMNAINIVFPFTIPSEDRKGRLKRRMELAAIFSLAELIRDKGGGLISKKPAEDILFISEICYPFWFVPWRRRTLIFDGFDLKSYTISFDILPDANMFIQEMEGSSSKLETYSAFLSHNLNYFAGFSGKGEKVVKGLIMDPNLMNDIFSLFHKAKRVKGPLEKGLLPLVMDRLVAETAIKELQNFEKALEDDVKKLSRIARDLIKTTQRHINAVKAEIEKTKKRSDIKINKLMSKIAKKTEKVRMFYDKKIIKVSGKANQKIQNLTGEDAELQAARDHLRAYIEQSKNQGSAAQDRIDEKQEEYWRQKLKSSRLRFLQIGKRLKEIEKEIKKISSTRDLEISRLKSEYAAKAESYMTEIRKLEAARDAKIKMSQEAIES
;
A
#
# COMPACT_ATOMS: atom_id res chain seq x y z
N MET A 1 -11.49 -42.24 -21.31
CA MET A 1 -12.54 -43.12 -21.88
C MET A 1 -12.48 -43.01 -23.39
N SER A 2 -11.97 -44.04 -24.07
CA SER A 2 -11.94 -44.09 -25.54
C SER A 2 -13.30 -44.62 -26.02
N TYR A 3 -14.25 -43.72 -26.24
CA TYR A 3 -15.44 -44.06 -27.03
C TYR A 3 -14.98 -44.24 -28.48
N GLY A 4 -14.99 -45.47 -28.99
CA GLY A 4 -14.88 -45.69 -30.42
C GLY A 4 -16.02 -44.92 -31.10
N MET A 5 -15.69 -43.92 -31.91
CA MET A 5 -16.69 -43.15 -32.64
C MET A 5 -17.39 -44.06 -33.67
N ASN A 6 -18.66 -44.40 -33.44
CA ASN A 6 -19.48 -44.98 -34.50
C ASN A 6 -19.72 -43.88 -35.55
N ALA A 7 -19.01 -43.97 -36.67
CA ALA A 7 -19.15 -43.03 -37.77
C ALA A 7 -20.53 -43.21 -38.43
N ILE A 8 -21.28 -42.12 -38.57
CA ILE A 8 -22.55 -42.10 -39.31
C ILE A 8 -22.27 -41.43 -40.66
N ASN A 9 -22.41 -42.18 -41.74
CA ASN A 9 -22.27 -41.63 -43.09
C ASN A 9 -23.54 -40.88 -43.48
N ILE A 10 -23.37 -39.59 -43.78
CA ILE A 10 -24.41 -38.68 -44.21
C ILE A 10 -23.95 -38.04 -45.52
N VAL A 11 -24.87 -37.88 -46.46
CA VAL A 11 -24.61 -37.20 -47.73
C VAL A 11 -25.54 -36.01 -47.86
N PHE A 12 -24.94 -34.85 -48.11
CA PHE A 12 -25.64 -33.63 -48.48
C PHE A 12 -26.14 -33.72 -49.94
N PRO A 13 -27.22 -33.02 -50.28
CA PRO A 13 -27.65 -32.92 -51.68
C PRO A 13 -26.53 -32.26 -52.52
N PHE A 14 -26.33 -32.77 -53.73
CA PHE A 14 -25.31 -32.25 -54.65
C PHE A 14 -25.66 -30.85 -55.18
N THR A 15 -26.96 -30.59 -55.37
CA THR A 15 -27.49 -29.26 -55.69
C THR A 15 -28.60 -28.86 -54.74
N ILE A 16 -28.74 -27.56 -54.53
CA ILE A 16 -29.82 -26.95 -53.75
C ILE A 16 -30.56 -25.99 -54.67
N PRO A 17 -31.90 -26.04 -54.73
CA PRO A 17 -32.66 -25.06 -55.50
C PRO A 17 -32.47 -23.66 -54.90
N SER A 18 -32.35 -22.64 -55.75
CA SER A 18 -32.43 -21.24 -55.33
C SER A 18 -33.73 -20.96 -54.57
N GLU A 19 -33.69 -20.02 -53.63
CA GLU A 19 -34.85 -19.60 -52.83
C GLU A 19 -36.02 -19.12 -53.70
N ASP A 20 -35.73 -18.48 -54.83
CA ASP A 20 -36.75 -17.97 -55.77
C ASP A 20 -37.45 -19.07 -56.58
N ARG A 21 -36.98 -20.32 -56.47
CA ARG A 21 -37.51 -21.43 -57.27
C ARG A 21 -38.81 -21.96 -56.67
N LYS A 22 -39.92 -21.64 -57.32
CA LYS A 22 -41.29 -22.05 -56.92
C LYS A 22 -41.61 -23.55 -57.06
N GLY A 23 -40.73 -24.38 -57.65
CA GLY A 23 -41.03 -25.79 -57.96
C GLY A 23 -39.87 -26.76 -57.71
N ARG A 24 -40.21 -28.04 -57.41
CA ARG A 24 -39.23 -29.10 -57.09
C ARG A 24 -38.20 -29.29 -58.21
N LEU A 25 -36.92 -29.37 -57.85
CA LEU A 25 -35.84 -29.73 -58.78
C LEU A 25 -35.93 -31.22 -59.14
N LYS A 26 -36.16 -31.54 -60.42
CA LYS A 26 -36.15 -32.91 -60.95
C LYS A 26 -34.72 -33.29 -61.36
N ARG A 27 -34.34 -34.57 -61.20
CA ARG A 27 -32.97 -35.05 -61.54
C ARG A 27 -32.55 -34.73 -62.98
N ARG A 28 -33.45 -34.85 -63.97
CA ARG A 28 -33.14 -34.48 -65.37
C ARG A 28 -32.74 -33.00 -65.51
N MET A 29 -33.37 -32.12 -64.73
CA MET A 29 -33.07 -30.68 -64.74
C MET A 29 -31.73 -30.38 -64.05
N GLU A 30 -31.45 -31.07 -62.94
CA GLU A 30 -30.14 -31.00 -62.27
C GLU A 30 -29.02 -31.43 -63.21
N LEU A 31 -29.17 -32.58 -63.89
CA LEU A 31 -28.19 -33.07 -64.86
C LEU A 31 -28.00 -32.12 -66.06
N ALA A 32 -29.09 -31.59 -66.61
CA ALA A 32 -29.02 -30.61 -67.71
C ALA A 32 -28.31 -29.31 -67.28
N ALA A 33 -28.55 -28.84 -66.05
CA ALA A 33 -27.87 -27.69 -65.49
C ALA A 33 -26.37 -27.96 -65.29
N ILE A 34 -26.00 -29.11 -64.72
CA ILE A 34 -24.59 -29.51 -64.55
C ILE A 34 -23.88 -29.58 -65.91
N PHE A 35 -24.51 -30.21 -66.91
CA PHE A 35 -23.96 -30.28 -68.27
C PHE A 35 -23.75 -28.88 -68.87
N SER A 36 -24.75 -28.01 -68.75
CA SER A 36 -24.67 -26.63 -69.27
C SER A 36 -23.57 -25.82 -68.59
N LEU A 37 -23.42 -25.97 -67.27
CA LEU A 37 -22.35 -25.33 -66.50
C LEU A 37 -20.97 -25.87 -66.88
N ALA A 38 -20.84 -27.18 -67.07
CA ALA A 38 -19.59 -27.80 -67.50
C ALA A 38 -19.15 -27.26 -68.87
N GLU A 39 -20.07 -27.19 -69.84
CA GLU A 39 -19.79 -26.60 -71.16
C GLU A 39 -19.44 -25.11 -71.07
N LEU A 40 -20.14 -24.34 -70.23
CA LEU A 40 -19.87 -22.90 -70.04
C LEU A 40 -18.47 -22.64 -69.44
N ILE A 41 -18.08 -23.39 -68.39
CA ILE A 41 -16.80 -23.21 -67.68
C ILE A 41 -15.60 -23.58 -68.55
N ARG A 42 -15.78 -24.50 -69.50
CA ARG A 42 -14.69 -25.01 -70.34
C ARG A 42 -14.03 -23.95 -71.22
N ASP A 43 -14.63 -22.76 -71.38
CA ASP A 43 -14.09 -21.65 -72.18
C ASP A 43 -13.56 -22.16 -73.54
N LYS A 44 -14.37 -23.00 -74.19
CA LYS A 44 -14.10 -23.60 -75.51
C LYS A 44 -15.18 -23.17 -76.48
N GLY A 45 -14.75 -22.71 -77.65
CA GLY A 45 -15.57 -21.86 -78.53
C GLY A 45 -15.09 -20.41 -78.55
N GLY A 46 -13.77 -20.20 -78.56
CA GLY A 46 -13.12 -18.90 -78.47
C GLY A 46 -13.78 -17.82 -79.33
N GLY A 47 -13.69 -16.59 -78.82
CA GLY A 47 -13.99 -15.39 -79.58
C GLY A 47 -13.27 -15.37 -80.94
N LEU A 48 -13.68 -14.41 -81.77
CA LEU A 48 -13.52 -14.33 -83.23
C LEU A 48 -12.22 -14.84 -83.90
N ILE A 49 -11.11 -15.02 -83.16
CA ILE A 49 -9.75 -15.18 -83.71
C ILE A 49 -9.07 -16.53 -83.35
N SER A 50 -9.48 -17.26 -82.29
CA SER A 50 -8.84 -18.56 -81.96
C SER A 50 -9.84 -19.59 -81.43
N LYS A 51 -10.41 -20.39 -82.35
CA LYS A 51 -11.24 -21.53 -81.99
C LYS A 51 -10.36 -22.69 -81.49
N LYS A 52 -10.39 -22.94 -80.18
CA LYS A 52 -9.93 -24.23 -79.62
C LYS A 52 -10.75 -25.36 -80.28
N PRO A 53 -10.15 -26.53 -80.57
CA PRO A 53 -10.87 -27.66 -81.18
C PRO A 53 -12.09 -28.07 -80.34
N ALA A 54 -13.14 -28.52 -81.03
CA ALA A 54 -14.33 -29.07 -80.39
C ALA A 54 -13.94 -30.33 -79.60
N GLU A 55 -14.34 -30.39 -78.33
CA GLU A 55 -14.12 -31.54 -77.47
C GLU A 55 -15.46 -31.98 -76.90
N ASP A 56 -15.84 -33.24 -77.12
CA ASP A 56 -17.09 -33.77 -76.59
C ASP A 56 -16.96 -34.09 -75.09
N ILE A 57 -18.02 -33.80 -74.30
CA ILE A 57 -18.15 -34.38 -72.96
C ILE A 57 -18.51 -35.85 -73.13
N LEU A 58 -17.56 -36.75 -72.85
CA LEU A 58 -17.79 -38.19 -72.87
C LEU A 58 -18.63 -38.67 -71.67
N PHE A 59 -18.39 -38.10 -70.49
CA PHE A 59 -19.16 -38.39 -69.28
C PHE A 59 -19.03 -37.28 -68.24
N ILE A 60 -19.97 -37.25 -67.29
CA ILE A 60 -19.92 -36.41 -66.08
C ILE A 60 -20.08 -37.34 -64.88
N SER A 61 -19.17 -37.22 -63.92
CA SER A 61 -19.19 -38.01 -62.69
C SER A 61 -19.51 -37.14 -61.48
N GLU A 62 -20.34 -37.68 -60.58
CA GLU A 62 -20.67 -37.05 -59.32
C GLU A 62 -19.75 -37.61 -58.22
N ILE A 63 -18.99 -36.73 -57.58
CA ILE A 63 -18.04 -37.08 -56.51
C ILE A 63 -18.45 -36.33 -55.25
N CYS A 64 -18.43 -37.02 -54.10
CA CYS A 64 -18.70 -36.39 -52.81
C CYS A 64 -17.44 -35.72 -52.25
N TYR A 65 -17.61 -34.49 -51.74
CA TYR A 65 -16.57 -33.84 -50.94
C TYR A 65 -16.61 -34.41 -49.51
N PRO A 66 -15.48 -34.93 -48.98
CA PRO A 66 -15.44 -35.55 -47.67
C PRO A 66 -15.29 -34.51 -46.55
N PHE A 67 -16.24 -34.49 -45.62
CA PHE A 67 -16.13 -33.73 -44.36
C PHE A 67 -16.24 -34.67 -43.17
N TRP A 68 -15.43 -34.41 -42.14
CA TRP A 68 -15.56 -35.04 -40.84
C TRP A 68 -16.17 -34.07 -39.84
N PHE A 69 -17.33 -34.43 -39.30
CA PHE A 69 -17.96 -33.72 -38.19
C PHE A 69 -17.63 -34.46 -36.91
N VAL A 70 -16.80 -33.85 -36.09
CA VAL A 70 -16.31 -34.51 -34.89
C VAL A 70 -16.73 -33.78 -33.63
N PRO A 71 -17.45 -34.45 -32.71
CA PRO A 71 -17.81 -33.88 -31.43
C PRO A 71 -16.57 -33.46 -30.63
N TRP A 72 -16.60 -32.24 -30.12
CA TRP A 72 -15.57 -31.66 -29.26
C TRP A 72 -16.22 -30.88 -28.12
N ARG A 73 -16.19 -31.46 -26.91
CA ARG A 73 -16.90 -30.90 -25.74
C ARG A 73 -18.39 -30.65 -26.09
N ARG A 74 -18.84 -29.39 -26.09
CA ARG A 74 -20.21 -28.97 -26.44
C ARG A 74 -20.33 -28.41 -27.87
N ARG A 75 -19.31 -28.63 -28.70
CA ARG A 75 -19.21 -28.12 -30.07
C ARG A 75 -18.94 -29.26 -31.05
N THR A 76 -19.00 -28.96 -32.33
CA THR A 76 -18.63 -29.87 -33.42
C THR A 76 -17.52 -29.21 -34.23
N LEU A 77 -16.39 -29.90 -34.37
CA LEU A 77 -15.32 -29.51 -35.26
C LEU A 77 -15.59 -30.08 -36.65
N ILE A 78 -15.24 -29.32 -37.69
CA ILE A 78 -15.39 -29.72 -39.07
C ILE A 78 -13.99 -29.87 -39.66
N PHE A 79 -13.65 -31.07 -40.14
CA PHE A 79 -12.41 -31.30 -40.87
C PHE A 79 -12.68 -31.58 -42.34
N ASP A 80 -11.86 -30.96 -43.18
CA ASP A 80 -11.71 -31.23 -44.58
C ASP A 80 -11.02 -32.58 -44.81
N GLY A 81 -11.69 -33.51 -45.47
CA GLY A 81 -11.18 -34.84 -45.79
C GLY A 81 -9.99 -34.85 -46.76
N PHE A 82 -9.73 -33.74 -47.49
CA PHE A 82 -8.61 -33.59 -48.41
C PHE A 82 -7.44 -32.77 -47.85
N ASP A 83 -7.52 -32.27 -46.61
CA ASP A 83 -6.49 -31.42 -45.99
C ASP A 83 -6.14 -30.16 -46.82
N LEU A 84 -7.10 -29.60 -47.56
CA LEU A 84 -6.93 -28.33 -48.31
C LEU A 84 -7.12 -27.11 -47.41
N LYS A 85 -7.77 -27.31 -46.26
CA LYS A 85 -7.98 -26.30 -45.23
C LYS A 85 -7.18 -26.66 -43.98
N SER A 86 -6.66 -25.64 -43.32
CA SER A 86 -6.03 -25.74 -42.01
C SER A 86 -6.33 -24.49 -41.21
N TYR A 87 -6.32 -24.60 -39.89
CA TYR A 87 -6.45 -23.46 -39.00
C TYR A 87 -5.24 -23.36 -38.08
N THR A 88 -4.70 -22.15 -37.95
CA THR A 88 -3.58 -21.85 -37.05
C THR A 88 -4.11 -21.19 -35.79
N ILE A 89 -3.87 -21.83 -34.65
CA ILE A 89 -4.14 -21.27 -33.33
C ILE A 89 -2.88 -20.53 -32.88
N SER A 90 -2.96 -19.21 -32.77
CA SER A 90 -1.89 -18.40 -32.16
C SER A 90 -2.09 -18.32 -30.65
N PHE A 91 -1.00 -18.43 -29.90
CA PHE A 91 -1.02 -18.35 -28.44
C PHE A 91 0.24 -17.65 -27.90
N ASP A 92 0.17 -17.21 -26.65
CA ASP A 92 1.27 -16.56 -25.96
C ASP A 92 2.14 -17.58 -25.22
N ILE A 93 3.47 -17.44 -25.35
CA ILE A 93 4.43 -18.29 -24.65
C ILE A 93 4.83 -17.61 -23.34
N LEU A 94 4.61 -18.30 -22.22
CA LEU A 94 4.98 -17.80 -20.92
C LEU A 94 6.51 -17.78 -20.72
N PRO A 95 7.03 -16.83 -19.93
CA PRO A 95 8.34 -16.92 -19.30
C PRO A 95 8.52 -18.24 -18.53
N ASP A 96 9.77 -18.69 -18.35
CA ASP A 96 10.05 -19.97 -17.71
C ASP A 96 9.58 -19.97 -16.25
N ALA A 97 8.40 -20.54 -16.03
CA ALA A 97 7.79 -20.62 -14.72
C ALA A 97 8.51 -21.60 -13.78
N ASN A 98 9.24 -22.59 -14.30
CA ASN A 98 10.02 -23.50 -13.43
C ASN A 98 11.23 -22.78 -12.87
N MET A 99 11.93 -21.99 -13.69
CA MET A 99 13.07 -21.18 -13.25
C MET A 99 12.63 -20.21 -12.15
N PHE A 100 11.50 -19.51 -12.35
CA PHE A 100 10.93 -18.61 -11.34
C PHE A 100 10.62 -19.34 -10.02
N ILE A 101 10.01 -20.53 -10.08
CA ILE A 101 9.69 -21.33 -8.88
C ILE A 101 10.97 -21.71 -8.14
N GLN A 102 12.01 -22.16 -8.84
CA GLN A 102 13.28 -22.56 -8.22
C GLN A 102 13.96 -21.38 -7.53
N GLU A 103 14.00 -20.22 -8.17
CA GLU A 103 14.59 -19.01 -7.59
C GLU A 103 13.77 -18.51 -6.38
N MET A 104 12.43 -18.57 -6.46
CA MET A 104 11.53 -18.26 -5.35
C MET A 104 11.79 -19.17 -4.15
N GLU A 105 11.85 -20.49 -4.37
CA GLU A 105 12.09 -21.47 -3.31
C GLU A 105 13.46 -21.24 -2.65
N GLY A 106 14.51 -21.03 -3.45
CA GLY A 106 15.87 -20.74 -2.97
C GLY A 106 16.00 -19.43 -2.18
N SER A 107 15.25 -18.39 -2.55
CA SER A 107 15.28 -17.09 -1.89
C SER A 107 14.30 -16.95 -0.72
N SER A 108 13.38 -17.90 -0.54
CA SER A 108 12.24 -17.77 0.38
C SER A 108 12.58 -17.67 1.86
N SER A 109 13.76 -18.13 2.30
CA SER A 109 14.06 -18.35 3.72
C SER A 109 14.36 -17.08 4.50
N LYS A 110 15.13 -16.15 3.94
CA LYS A 110 15.51 -14.88 4.58
C LYS A 110 14.77 -13.71 3.94
N LEU A 111 14.49 -12.67 4.73
CA LEU A 111 13.74 -11.50 4.26
C LEU A 111 14.51 -10.75 3.18
N GLU A 112 15.81 -10.56 3.38
CA GLU A 112 16.65 -9.79 2.47
C GLU A 112 16.77 -10.46 1.10
N THR A 113 16.98 -11.79 1.08
CA THR A 113 17.05 -12.55 -0.16
C THR A 113 15.71 -12.60 -0.87
N TYR A 114 14.61 -12.71 -0.11
CA TYR A 114 13.27 -12.72 -0.68
C TYR A 114 12.87 -11.36 -1.26
N SER A 115 13.18 -10.26 -0.57
CA SER A 115 12.95 -8.90 -1.06
C SER A 115 13.77 -8.60 -2.33
N ALA A 116 15.03 -9.03 -2.37
CA ALA A 116 15.87 -8.92 -3.57
C ALA A 116 15.28 -9.73 -4.74
N PHE A 117 14.81 -10.95 -4.48
CA PHE A 117 14.13 -11.79 -5.47
C PHE A 117 12.87 -11.09 -6.04
N LEU A 118 12.00 -10.56 -5.17
CA LEU A 118 10.78 -9.85 -5.60
C LEU A 118 11.12 -8.63 -6.45
N SER A 119 12.13 -7.85 -6.03
CA SER A 119 12.57 -6.65 -6.75
C SER A 119 13.15 -6.99 -8.13
N HIS A 120 13.97 -8.05 -8.20
CA HIS A 120 14.55 -8.52 -9.46
C HIS A 120 13.49 -9.02 -10.44
N ASN A 121 12.46 -9.70 -9.92
CA ASN A 121 11.45 -10.39 -10.70
C ASN A 121 10.10 -9.64 -10.83
N LEU A 122 10.05 -8.35 -10.48
CA LEU A 122 8.81 -7.56 -10.46
C LEU A 122 8.05 -7.56 -11.79
N ASN A 123 8.80 -7.57 -12.90
CA ASN A 123 8.26 -7.58 -14.26
C ASN A 123 8.39 -8.94 -14.96
N TYR A 124 8.74 -10.02 -14.25
CA TYR A 124 9.06 -11.31 -14.87
C TYR A 124 7.91 -11.86 -15.73
N PHE A 125 6.67 -11.70 -15.26
CA PHE A 125 5.45 -12.09 -15.98
C PHE A 125 4.67 -10.89 -16.57
N ALA A 126 5.29 -9.71 -16.67
CA ALA A 126 4.62 -8.53 -17.24
C ALA A 126 4.39 -8.65 -18.75
N GLY A 127 5.16 -9.53 -19.41
CA GLY A 127 5.02 -9.83 -20.84
C GLY A 127 5.19 -11.32 -21.12
N PHE A 128 4.99 -11.66 -22.39
CA PHE A 128 5.20 -13.01 -22.93
C PHE A 128 6.58 -13.12 -23.57
N SER A 129 7.18 -14.31 -23.50
CA SER A 129 8.49 -14.59 -24.13
C SER A 129 8.41 -14.64 -25.66
N GLY A 130 7.19 -14.73 -26.20
CA GLY A 130 6.94 -14.76 -27.63
C GLY A 130 5.54 -15.24 -27.95
N LYS A 131 5.31 -15.47 -29.24
CA LYS A 131 4.08 -16.06 -29.78
C LYS A 131 4.39 -17.46 -30.30
N GLY A 132 3.54 -18.40 -29.96
CA GLY A 132 3.51 -19.76 -30.49
C GLY A 132 2.37 -19.93 -31.48
N GLU A 133 2.52 -20.90 -32.38
CA GLU A 133 1.50 -21.27 -33.34
C GLU A 133 1.29 -22.78 -33.32
N LYS A 134 0.03 -23.21 -33.29
CA LYS A 134 -0.37 -24.62 -33.45
C LYS A 134 -1.24 -24.72 -34.68
N VAL A 135 -0.71 -25.34 -35.73
CA VAL A 135 -1.47 -25.63 -36.95
C VAL A 135 -2.28 -26.90 -36.73
N VAL A 136 -3.58 -26.82 -36.99
CA VAL A 136 -4.51 -27.96 -37.00
C VAL A 136 -4.90 -28.21 -38.45
N LYS A 137 -4.34 -29.28 -39.01
CA LYS A 137 -4.61 -29.75 -40.37
C LYS A 137 -6.06 -30.20 -40.54
N GLY A 138 -6.60 -30.01 -41.73
CA GLY A 138 -8.00 -30.24 -42.07
C GLY A 138 -9.01 -29.31 -41.40
N LEU A 139 -8.68 -28.60 -40.31
CA LEU A 139 -9.68 -27.89 -39.51
C LEU A 139 -10.26 -26.69 -40.26
N ILE A 140 -11.57 -26.68 -40.42
CA ILE A 140 -12.34 -25.59 -41.01
C ILE A 140 -12.85 -24.68 -39.89
N MET A 141 -12.45 -23.41 -39.94
CA MET A 141 -12.89 -22.35 -39.01
C MET A 141 -13.49 -21.14 -39.74
N ASP A 142 -13.73 -21.24 -41.06
CA ASP A 142 -14.40 -20.19 -41.83
C ASP A 142 -15.88 -20.09 -41.41
N PRO A 143 -16.33 -18.98 -40.82
CA PRO A 143 -17.69 -18.88 -40.27
C PRO A 143 -18.77 -19.02 -41.33
N ASN A 144 -18.54 -18.51 -42.55
CA ASN A 144 -19.53 -18.54 -43.63
C ASN A 144 -19.72 -19.97 -44.12
N LEU A 145 -18.62 -20.66 -44.43
CA LEU A 145 -18.64 -22.05 -44.86
C LEU A 145 -19.25 -22.96 -43.78
N MET A 146 -18.89 -22.76 -42.51
CA MET A 146 -19.47 -23.52 -41.41
C MET A 146 -20.99 -23.29 -41.33
N ASN A 147 -21.44 -22.04 -41.38
CA ASN A 147 -22.87 -21.71 -41.33
C ASN A 147 -23.63 -22.32 -42.51
N ASP A 148 -23.08 -22.23 -43.72
CA ASP A 148 -23.67 -22.81 -44.92
C ASP A 148 -23.80 -24.33 -44.77
N ILE A 149 -22.73 -25.01 -44.37
CA ILE A 149 -22.73 -26.46 -44.13
C ILE A 149 -23.76 -26.84 -43.06
N PHE A 150 -23.78 -26.11 -41.92
CA PHE A 150 -24.73 -26.37 -40.84
C PHE A 150 -26.19 -26.14 -41.27
N SER A 151 -26.45 -25.13 -42.09
CA SER A 151 -27.78 -24.85 -42.64
C SER A 151 -28.31 -26.01 -43.47
N LEU A 152 -27.43 -26.80 -44.10
CA LEU A 152 -27.81 -27.90 -44.99
C LEU A 152 -28.06 -29.24 -44.27
N PHE A 153 -27.79 -29.34 -42.96
CA PHE A 153 -27.95 -30.59 -42.22
C PHE A 153 -29.37 -31.17 -42.28
N HIS A 154 -30.39 -30.31 -42.23
CA HIS A 154 -31.79 -30.76 -42.32
C HIS A 154 -32.14 -31.39 -43.68
N LYS A 155 -31.35 -31.13 -44.73
CA LYS A 155 -31.51 -31.71 -46.08
C LYS A 155 -30.66 -32.97 -46.27
N ALA A 156 -29.78 -33.29 -45.33
CA ALA A 156 -28.82 -34.37 -45.45
C ALA A 156 -29.49 -35.73 -45.25
N LYS A 157 -29.01 -36.77 -45.95
CA LYS A 157 -29.58 -38.12 -45.90
C LYS A 157 -28.57 -39.12 -45.38
N ARG A 158 -29.03 -40.01 -44.50
CA ARG A 158 -28.21 -41.12 -44.00
C ARG A 158 -28.00 -42.14 -45.10
N VAL A 159 -26.74 -42.54 -45.28
CA VAL A 159 -26.37 -43.61 -46.22
C VAL A 159 -26.33 -44.94 -45.46
N LYS A 160 -26.98 -45.98 -46.02
CA LYS A 160 -26.92 -47.36 -45.53
C LYS A 160 -26.22 -48.20 -46.60
N GLY A 161 -25.03 -48.73 -46.31
CA GLY A 161 -24.24 -49.51 -47.27
C GLY A 161 -23.17 -48.69 -48.01
N PRO A 162 -22.43 -49.32 -48.95
CA PRO A 162 -21.42 -48.65 -49.76
C PRO A 162 -22.05 -47.57 -50.64
N LEU A 163 -21.36 -46.44 -50.80
CA LEU A 163 -21.84 -45.32 -51.59
C LEU A 163 -21.75 -45.66 -53.08
N GLU A 164 -22.84 -45.52 -53.83
CA GLU A 164 -22.84 -45.69 -55.30
C GLU A 164 -22.00 -44.62 -56.03
N LYS A 165 -21.70 -43.50 -55.35
CA LYS A 165 -20.89 -42.40 -55.87
C LYS A 165 -19.41 -42.62 -55.53
N GLY A 166 -18.53 -42.23 -56.46
CA GLY A 166 -17.09 -42.30 -56.26
C GLY A 166 -16.63 -41.43 -55.08
N LEU A 167 -15.80 -42.00 -54.20
CA LEU A 167 -15.03 -41.25 -53.21
C LEU A 167 -13.59 -41.12 -53.72
N LEU A 168 -13.06 -39.91 -53.70
CA LEU A 168 -11.63 -39.72 -53.91
C LEU A 168 -10.85 -40.21 -52.68
N PRO A 169 -9.58 -40.62 -52.83
CA PRO A 169 -8.72 -40.99 -51.71
C PRO A 169 -8.70 -39.88 -50.65
N LEU A 170 -8.97 -40.25 -49.40
CA LEU A 170 -8.99 -39.32 -48.27
C LEU A 170 -7.55 -39.10 -47.77
N VAL A 171 -7.17 -37.85 -47.56
CA VAL A 171 -5.93 -37.48 -46.87
C VAL A 171 -6.16 -37.46 -45.36
N MET A 172 -7.29 -36.89 -44.95
CA MET A 172 -7.78 -36.95 -43.58
C MET A 172 -8.77 -38.10 -43.48
N ASP A 173 -8.30 -39.29 -43.11
CA ASP A 173 -9.18 -40.40 -42.75
C ASP A 173 -9.65 -40.29 -41.29
N ARG A 174 -10.46 -41.26 -40.84
CA ARG A 174 -10.98 -41.29 -39.48
C ARG A 174 -9.88 -41.31 -38.42
N LEU A 175 -8.82 -42.09 -38.62
CA LEU A 175 -7.73 -42.23 -37.65
C LEU A 175 -6.93 -40.93 -37.55
N VAL A 176 -6.68 -40.28 -38.69
CA VAL A 176 -6.01 -38.98 -38.74
C VAL A 176 -6.85 -37.91 -38.04
N ALA A 177 -8.17 -37.86 -38.28
CA ALA A 177 -9.08 -36.94 -37.59
C ALA A 177 -9.10 -37.18 -36.07
N GLU A 178 -9.21 -38.44 -35.63
CA GLU A 178 -9.15 -38.83 -34.22
C GLU A 178 -7.80 -38.43 -33.57
N THR A 179 -6.70 -38.47 -34.33
CA THR A 179 -5.36 -38.08 -33.87
C THR A 179 -5.26 -36.56 -33.72
N ALA A 180 -5.74 -35.79 -34.69
CA ALA A 180 -5.77 -34.32 -34.63
C ALA A 180 -6.57 -33.81 -33.41
N ILE A 181 -7.67 -34.49 -33.08
CA ILE A 181 -8.48 -34.24 -31.89
C ILE A 181 -7.70 -34.50 -30.61
N LYS A 182 -7.04 -35.66 -30.51
CA LYS A 182 -6.20 -35.98 -29.34
C LYS A 182 -5.09 -34.95 -29.16
N GLU A 183 -4.46 -34.51 -30.23
CA GLU A 183 -3.45 -33.45 -30.18
C GLU A 183 -4.01 -32.13 -29.68
N LEU A 184 -5.18 -31.70 -30.18
CA LEU A 184 -5.85 -30.50 -29.70
C LEU A 184 -6.19 -30.61 -28.20
N GLN A 185 -6.47 -31.83 -27.72
CA GLN A 185 -6.90 -32.12 -26.34
C GLN A 185 -5.71 -32.00 -25.41
N ASN A 186 -4.58 -32.55 -25.84
CA ASN A 186 -3.31 -32.44 -25.16
C ASN A 186 -2.82 -30.99 -25.14
N PHE A 187 -2.99 -30.26 -26.24
CA PHE A 187 -2.65 -28.84 -26.32
C PHE A 187 -3.49 -27.99 -25.36
N GLU A 188 -4.81 -28.18 -25.35
CA GLU A 188 -5.71 -27.51 -24.41
C GLU A 188 -5.34 -27.81 -22.96
N LYS A 189 -5.03 -29.08 -22.65
CA LYS A 189 -4.59 -29.49 -21.31
C LYS A 189 -3.26 -28.82 -20.91
N ALA A 190 -2.32 -28.67 -21.84
CA ALA A 190 -1.05 -27.99 -21.57
C ALA A 190 -1.29 -26.51 -21.19
N LEU A 191 -2.16 -25.81 -21.91
CA LEU A 191 -2.56 -24.43 -21.58
C LEU A 191 -3.28 -24.35 -20.22
N GLU A 192 -4.17 -25.31 -19.91
CA GLU A 192 -4.82 -25.39 -18.60
C GLU A 192 -3.80 -25.62 -17.46
N ASP A 193 -2.77 -26.43 -17.70
CA ASP A 193 -1.72 -26.72 -16.72
C ASP A 193 -0.81 -25.50 -16.50
N ASP A 194 -0.53 -24.70 -17.54
CA ASP A 194 0.15 -23.41 -17.42
C ASP A 194 -0.63 -22.42 -16.53
N VAL A 195 -1.95 -22.31 -16.73
CA VAL A 195 -2.81 -21.47 -15.89
C VAL A 195 -2.78 -21.93 -14.42
N LYS A 196 -2.85 -23.25 -14.17
CA LYS A 196 -2.75 -23.80 -12.81
C LYS A 196 -1.40 -23.50 -12.18
N LYS A 197 -0.32 -23.56 -12.97
CA LYS A 197 1.05 -23.28 -12.50
C LYS A 197 1.22 -21.83 -12.09
N LEU A 198 0.75 -20.88 -12.90
CA LEU A 198 0.73 -19.45 -12.54
C LEU A 198 -0.10 -19.19 -11.29
N SER A 199 -1.27 -19.84 -11.17
CA SER A 199 -2.13 -19.73 -9.99
C SER A 199 -1.44 -20.25 -8.72
N ARG A 200 -0.63 -21.33 -8.84
CA ARG A 200 0.18 -21.84 -7.74
C ARG A 200 1.28 -20.86 -7.36
N ILE A 201 2.02 -20.32 -8.33
CA ILE A 201 3.06 -19.31 -8.09
C ILE A 201 2.48 -18.11 -7.31
N ALA A 202 1.36 -17.55 -7.76
CA ALA A 202 0.71 -16.43 -7.08
C ALA A 202 0.35 -16.76 -5.63
N ARG A 203 -0.19 -17.97 -5.37
CA ARG A 203 -0.52 -18.42 -4.02
C ARG A 203 0.72 -18.57 -3.14
N ASP A 204 1.80 -19.14 -3.68
CA ASP A 204 3.04 -19.38 -2.96
C ASP A 204 3.75 -18.04 -2.63
N LEU A 205 3.70 -17.06 -3.54
CA LEU A 205 4.16 -15.69 -3.30
C LEU A 205 3.40 -15.01 -2.15
N ILE A 206 2.06 -15.02 -2.21
CA ILE A 206 1.21 -14.42 -1.16
C ILE A 206 1.52 -15.06 0.20
N LYS A 207 1.58 -16.40 0.24
CA LYS A 207 1.87 -17.15 1.47
C LYS A 207 3.24 -16.82 2.04
N THR A 208 4.28 -16.78 1.20
CA THR A 208 5.65 -16.51 1.61
C THR A 208 5.82 -15.08 2.08
N THR A 209 5.24 -14.12 1.35
CA THR A 209 5.20 -12.70 1.72
C THR A 209 4.52 -12.52 3.08
N GLN A 210 3.35 -13.13 3.28
CA GLN A 210 2.63 -13.03 4.55
C GLN A 210 3.42 -13.61 5.72
N ARG A 211 4.14 -14.72 5.51
CA ARG A 211 5.03 -15.30 6.53
C ARG A 211 6.11 -14.30 6.96
N HIS A 212 6.76 -13.64 6.01
CA HIS A 212 7.79 -12.63 6.29
C HIS A 212 7.21 -11.40 7.00
N ILE A 213 6.07 -10.88 6.53
CA ILE A 213 5.36 -9.77 7.21
C ILE A 213 5.06 -10.13 8.67
N ASN A 214 4.57 -11.34 8.93
CA ASN A 214 4.27 -11.80 10.28
C ASN A 214 5.54 -11.93 11.14
N ALA A 215 6.63 -12.42 10.57
CA ALA A 215 7.91 -12.51 11.27
C ALA A 215 8.45 -11.11 11.66
N VAL A 216 8.39 -10.14 10.75
CA VAL A 216 8.80 -8.76 11.03
C VAL A 216 7.92 -8.12 12.10
N LYS A 217 6.59 -8.29 12.02
CA LYS A 217 5.67 -7.82 13.07
C LYS A 217 6.00 -8.41 14.44
N ALA A 218 6.35 -9.70 14.50
CA ALA A 218 6.77 -10.35 15.74
C ALA A 218 8.10 -9.79 16.27
N GLU A 219 9.07 -9.48 15.41
CA GLU A 219 10.34 -8.85 15.81
C GLU A 219 10.16 -7.40 16.28
N ILE A 220 9.25 -6.64 15.67
CA ILE A 220 8.84 -5.31 16.15
C ILE A 220 8.30 -5.42 17.57
N GLU A 221 7.39 -6.36 17.82
CA GLU A 221 6.77 -6.56 19.14
C GLU A 221 7.80 -6.99 20.20
N LYS A 222 8.73 -7.90 19.85
CA LYS A 222 9.86 -8.25 20.72
C LYS A 222 10.75 -7.05 21.02
N THR A 223 11.01 -6.20 20.02
CA THR A 223 11.82 -4.98 20.18
C THR A 223 11.15 -3.99 21.11
N LYS A 224 9.83 -3.78 20.99
CA LYS A 224 9.04 -2.95 21.91
C LYS A 224 9.17 -3.46 23.34
N LYS A 225 8.80 -4.72 23.59
CA LYS A 225 8.86 -5.33 24.94
C LYS A 225 10.25 -5.24 25.57
N ARG A 226 11.31 -5.57 24.82
CA ARG A 226 12.70 -5.47 25.31
C ARG A 226 13.10 -4.04 25.65
N SER A 227 12.66 -3.06 24.87
CA SER A 227 12.95 -1.65 25.10
C SER A 227 12.19 -1.13 26.30
N ASP A 228 10.91 -1.47 26.44
CA ASP A 228 10.06 -1.03 27.56
C ASP A 228 10.59 -1.56 28.90
N ILE A 229 11.05 -2.81 28.96
CA ILE A 229 11.72 -3.36 30.15
C ILE A 229 12.95 -2.53 30.52
N LYS A 230 13.79 -2.19 29.53
CA LYS A 230 15.01 -1.39 29.76
C LYS A 230 14.67 0.03 30.20
N ILE A 231 13.72 0.68 29.54
CA ILE A 231 13.25 2.04 29.84
C ILE A 231 12.67 2.07 31.26
N ASN A 232 11.79 1.14 31.62
CA ASN A 232 11.17 1.09 32.96
C ASN A 232 12.22 0.90 34.07
N LYS A 233 13.21 0.02 33.84
CA LYS A 233 14.32 -0.17 34.79
C LYS A 233 15.15 1.10 34.96
N LEU A 234 15.41 1.82 33.86
CA LEU A 234 16.16 3.07 33.89
C LEU A 234 15.35 4.22 34.54
N MET A 235 14.07 4.33 34.21
CA MET A 235 13.10 5.26 34.82
C MET A 235 13.08 5.10 36.34
N SER A 236 13.00 3.88 36.86
CA SER A 236 13.04 3.63 38.31
C SER A 236 14.35 4.11 38.95
N LYS A 237 15.50 3.90 38.28
CA LYS A 237 16.79 4.40 38.77
C LYS A 237 16.87 5.93 38.73
N ILE A 238 16.36 6.54 37.66
CA ILE A 238 16.34 8.00 37.48
C ILE A 238 15.41 8.65 38.48
N ALA A 239 14.22 8.09 38.73
CA ALA A 239 13.30 8.59 39.76
C ALA A 239 13.99 8.64 41.14
N LYS A 240 14.69 7.56 41.53
CA LYS A 240 15.47 7.53 42.78
C LYS A 240 16.59 8.58 42.82
N LYS A 241 17.30 8.80 41.71
CA LYS A 241 18.36 9.83 41.63
C LYS A 241 17.77 11.24 41.69
N THR A 242 16.68 11.48 40.96
CA THR A 242 15.96 12.75 40.90
C THR A 242 15.43 13.13 42.26
N GLU A 243 14.88 12.18 43.00
CA GLU A 243 14.38 12.40 44.36
C GLU A 243 15.51 12.80 45.33
N LYS A 244 16.67 12.12 45.29
CA LYS A 244 17.83 12.51 46.10
C LYS A 244 18.30 13.93 45.78
N VAL A 245 18.31 14.30 44.49
CA VAL A 245 18.71 15.63 44.04
C VAL A 245 17.67 16.67 44.47
N ARG A 246 16.38 16.37 44.39
CA ARG A 246 15.27 17.21 44.88
C ARG A 246 15.46 17.54 46.35
N MET A 247 15.62 16.52 47.20
CA MET A 247 15.86 16.69 48.64
C MET A 247 17.08 17.58 48.94
N PHE A 248 18.15 17.45 48.15
CA PHE A 248 19.35 18.27 48.31
C PHE A 248 19.09 19.76 48.00
N TYR A 249 18.40 20.05 46.90
CA TYR A 249 18.06 21.43 46.53
C TYR A 249 16.99 22.03 47.46
N ASP A 250 15.99 21.26 47.87
CA ASP A 250 14.98 21.69 48.84
C ASP A 250 15.64 22.11 50.16
N LYS A 251 16.61 21.34 50.66
CA LYS A 251 17.37 21.70 51.86
C LYS A 251 18.16 23.00 51.68
N LYS A 252 18.74 23.24 50.50
CA LYS A 252 19.42 24.51 50.18
C LYS A 252 18.44 25.68 50.15
N ILE A 253 17.29 25.52 49.49
CA ILE A 253 16.24 26.53 49.40
C ILE A 253 15.73 26.89 50.80
N ILE A 254 15.41 25.89 51.65
CA ILE A 254 14.99 26.13 53.03
C ILE A 254 16.05 26.92 53.81
N LYS A 255 17.33 26.60 53.64
CA LYS A 255 18.44 27.32 54.31
C LYS A 255 18.57 28.77 53.84
N VAL A 256 18.45 29.02 52.53
CA VAL A 256 18.49 30.38 51.95
C VAL A 256 17.28 31.19 52.41
N SER A 257 16.08 30.62 52.30
CA SER A 257 14.83 31.23 52.75
C SER A 257 14.85 31.53 54.25
N GLY A 258 15.27 30.58 55.09
CA GLY A 258 15.33 30.76 56.54
C GLY A 258 16.26 31.90 56.95
N LYS A 259 17.47 31.96 56.36
CA LYS A 259 18.43 33.06 56.63
C LYS A 259 17.90 34.43 56.19
N ALA A 260 17.26 34.50 55.03
CA ALA A 260 16.71 35.75 54.52
C ALA A 260 15.50 36.20 55.34
N ASN A 261 14.58 35.27 55.65
CA ASN A 261 13.37 35.57 56.41
C ASN A 261 13.70 35.98 57.85
N GLN A 262 14.70 35.38 58.50
CA GLN A 262 15.14 35.83 59.83
C GLN A 262 15.66 37.27 59.81
N LYS A 263 16.47 37.62 58.81
CA LYS A 263 16.97 39.00 58.66
C LYS A 263 15.84 39.99 58.39
N ILE A 264 14.90 39.62 57.52
CA ILE A 264 13.72 40.44 57.25
C ILE A 264 12.91 40.62 58.53
N GLN A 265 12.66 39.55 59.30
CA GLN A 265 11.91 39.61 60.54
C GLN A 265 12.55 40.53 61.58
N ASN A 266 13.88 40.47 61.75
CA ASN A 266 14.61 41.37 62.64
C ASN A 266 14.47 42.85 62.20
N LEU A 267 14.62 43.11 60.89
CA LEU A 267 14.46 44.46 60.32
C LEU A 267 13.02 44.97 60.42
N THR A 268 12.02 44.10 60.26
CA THR A 268 10.60 44.43 60.46
C THR A 268 10.28 44.73 61.93
N GLY A 269 10.94 44.05 62.87
CA GLY A 269 10.89 44.38 64.30
C GLY A 269 11.45 45.77 64.59
N GLU A 270 12.65 46.07 64.06
CA GLU A 270 13.28 47.39 64.18
C GLU A 270 12.41 48.49 63.53
N ASP A 271 11.84 48.21 62.36
CA ASP A 271 10.91 49.12 61.66
C ASP A 271 9.70 49.46 62.54
N ALA A 272 9.07 48.45 63.16
CA ALA A 272 7.92 48.65 64.04
C ALA A 272 8.25 49.49 65.28
N GLU A 273 9.40 49.25 65.93
CA GLU A 273 9.86 50.03 67.09
C GLU A 273 10.16 51.49 66.69
N LEU A 274 10.86 51.70 65.58
CA LEU A 274 11.17 53.04 65.06
C LEU A 274 9.91 53.78 64.61
N GLN A 275 8.94 53.08 64.05
CA GLN A 275 7.65 53.64 63.65
C GLN A 275 6.86 54.09 64.89
N ALA A 276 6.79 53.26 65.94
CA ALA A 276 6.16 53.63 67.20
C ALA A 276 6.86 54.85 67.85
N ALA A 277 8.19 54.87 67.87
CA ALA A 277 8.97 56.00 68.36
C ALA A 277 8.73 57.28 67.53
N ARG A 278 8.58 57.15 66.21
CA ARG A 278 8.28 58.25 65.30
C ARG A 278 6.89 58.82 65.52
N ASP A 279 5.88 57.98 65.74
CA ASP A 279 4.51 58.41 66.01
C ASP A 279 4.41 59.07 67.40
N HIS A 280 5.11 58.54 68.41
CA HIS A 280 5.26 59.19 69.71
C HIS A 280 5.95 60.57 69.59
N LEU A 281 7.05 60.66 68.85
CA LEU A 281 7.73 61.93 68.56
C LEU A 281 6.83 62.92 67.80
N ARG A 282 5.95 62.43 66.91
CA ARG A 282 4.97 63.27 66.20
C ARG A 282 3.98 63.89 67.19
N ALA A 283 3.40 63.08 68.07
CA ALA A 283 2.49 63.55 69.12
C ALA A 283 3.20 64.55 70.06
N TYR A 284 4.45 64.27 70.44
CA TYR A 284 5.24 65.13 71.31
C TYR A 284 5.64 66.46 70.64
N ILE A 285 5.94 66.46 69.34
CA ILE A 285 6.21 67.69 68.56
C ILE A 285 4.96 68.56 68.50
N GLU A 286 3.78 67.98 68.26
CA GLU A 286 2.51 68.73 68.28
C GLU A 286 2.20 69.29 69.67
N GLN A 287 2.38 68.49 70.73
CA GLN A 287 2.25 68.97 72.11
C GLN A 287 3.23 70.11 72.43
N SER A 288 4.48 70.00 72.01
CA SER A 288 5.52 71.01 72.23
C SER A 288 5.27 72.29 71.41
N LYS A 289 4.67 72.19 70.21
CA LYS A 289 4.20 73.36 69.45
C LYS A 289 3.10 74.08 70.23
N ASN A 290 2.09 73.35 70.71
CA ASN A 290 0.95 73.92 71.44
C ASN A 290 1.40 74.62 72.74
N GLN A 291 2.38 74.06 73.46
CA GLN A 291 2.96 74.70 74.65
C GLN A 291 3.87 75.89 74.31
N GLY A 292 4.61 75.82 73.19
CA GLY A 292 5.37 76.96 72.68
C GLY A 292 4.48 78.16 72.30
N SER A 293 3.36 77.93 71.60
CA SER A 293 2.38 78.98 71.31
C SER A 293 1.74 79.55 72.57
N ALA A 294 1.42 78.71 73.57
CA ALA A 294 0.89 79.17 74.85
C ALA A 294 1.89 79.99 75.69
N ALA A 295 3.20 79.76 75.53
CA ALA A 295 4.26 80.56 76.17
C ALA A 295 4.48 81.90 75.46
N GLN A 296 4.33 81.92 74.13
CA GLN A 296 4.37 83.14 73.31
C GLN A 296 3.21 84.09 73.65
N ASP A 297 2.01 83.56 73.86
CA ASP A 297 0.83 84.31 74.31
C ASP A 297 0.97 84.88 75.73
N ARG A 298 1.90 84.34 76.53
CA ARG A 298 2.19 84.76 77.92
C ARG A 298 3.43 85.66 78.05
N ILE A 299 4.13 85.98 76.96
CA ILE A 299 5.37 86.78 76.93
C ILE A 299 6.46 86.20 77.87
N ASP A 300 6.59 84.86 77.92
CA ASP A 300 7.62 84.16 78.70
C ASP A 300 8.77 83.70 77.78
N GLU A 301 9.72 84.61 77.55
CA GLU A 301 10.87 84.43 76.66
C GLU A 301 11.74 83.20 77.01
N LYS A 302 11.89 82.87 78.30
CA LYS A 302 12.68 81.71 78.73
C LYS A 302 11.99 80.39 78.41
N GLN A 303 10.67 80.33 78.58
CA GLN A 303 9.87 79.16 78.18
C GLN A 303 9.82 79.01 76.67
N GLU A 304 9.69 80.11 75.92
CA GLU A 304 9.67 80.08 74.45
C GLU A 304 10.98 79.51 73.89
N GLU A 305 12.15 80.00 74.36
CA GLU A 305 13.46 79.53 73.90
C GLU A 305 13.68 78.03 74.24
N TYR A 306 13.26 77.59 75.43
CA TYR A 306 13.30 76.18 75.84
C TYR A 306 12.48 75.29 74.90
N TRP A 307 11.23 75.66 74.62
CA TRP A 307 10.37 74.90 73.69
C TRP A 307 10.89 74.94 72.26
N ARG A 308 11.46 76.07 71.81
CA ARG A 308 12.08 76.22 70.49
C ARG A 308 13.29 75.30 70.32
N GLN A 309 14.14 75.16 71.34
CA GLN A 309 15.28 74.23 71.35
C GLN A 309 14.82 72.76 71.39
N LYS A 310 13.82 72.44 72.21
CA LYS A 310 13.17 71.12 72.28
C LYS A 310 12.48 70.72 70.97
N LEU A 311 11.85 71.66 70.28
CA LEU A 311 11.25 71.46 68.97
C LEU A 311 12.31 71.13 67.93
N LYS A 312 13.42 71.89 67.93
CA LYS A 312 14.54 71.70 66.99
C LYS A 312 15.19 70.33 67.17
N SER A 313 15.47 69.93 68.40
CA SER A 313 16.03 68.59 68.70
C SER A 313 15.05 67.46 68.36
N SER A 314 13.76 67.62 68.64
CA SER A 314 12.75 66.59 68.35
C SER A 314 12.49 66.44 66.85
N ARG A 315 12.48 67.55 66.08
CA ARG A 315 12.40 67.53 64.61
C ARG A 315 13.62 66.87 63.98
N LEU A 316 14.82 67.13 64.50
CA LEU A 316 16.04 66.48 64.02
C LEU A 316 15.98 64.96 64.23
N ARG A 317 15.54 64.51 65.42
CA ARG A 317 15.36 63.09 65.74
C ARG A 317 14.28 62.44 64.86
N PHE A 318 13.18 63.13 64.60
CA PHE A 318 12.12 62.67 63.69
C PHE A 318 12.64 62.46 62.26
N LEU A 319 13.46 63.39 61.76
CA LEU A 319 14.12 63.27 60.45
C LEU A 319 15.12 62.10 60.41
N GLN A 320 15.90 61.90 61.47
CA GLN A 320 16.85 60.78 61.59
C GLN A 320 16.13 59.43 61.57
N ILE A 321 15.04 59.28 62.34
CA ILE A 321 14.20 58.07 62.32
C ILE A 321 13.59 57.87 60.93
N GLY A 322 13.10 58.94 60.29
CA GLY A 322 12.57 58.88 58.92
C GLY A 322 13.59 58.44 57.87
N LYS A 323 14.87 58.81 58.02
CA LYS A 323 15.96 58.29 57.17
C LYS A 323 16.22 56.81 57.41
N ARG A 324 16.29 56.39 58.67
CA ARG A 324 16.53 54.98 59.05
C ARG A 324 15.42 54.05 58.55
N LEU A 325 14.15 54.44 58.67
CA LEU A 325 13.01 53.67 58.13
C LEU A 325 13.12 53.46 56.61
N LYS A 326 13.48 54.51 55.85
CA LYS A 326 13.72 54.38 54.39
C LYS A 326 14.90 53.48 54.05
N GLU A 327 15.92 53.43 54.90
CA GLU A 327 17.05 52.52 54.74
C GLU A 327 16.64 51.06 55.01
N ILE A 328 15.89 50.82 56.09
CA ILE A 328 15.35 49.50 56.42
C ILE A 328 14.48 48.95 55.28
N GLU A 329 13.58 49.77 54.72
CA GLU A 329 12.74 49.37 53.58
C GLU A 329 13.58 48.95 52.36
N LYS A 330 14.63 49.72 52.04
CA LYS A 330 15.58 49.38 50.97
C LYS A 330 16.35 48.09 51.26
N GLU A 331 16.77 47.88 52.50
CA GLU A 331 17.48 46.66 52.91
C GLU A 331 16.57 45.43 52.81
N ILE A 332 15.33 45.51 53.31
CA ILE A 332 14.34 44.43 53.19
C ILE A 332 14.11 44.08 51.71
N LYS A 333 13.89 45.09 50.85
CA LYS A 333 13.71 44.88 49.41
C LYS A 333 14.92 44.19 48.78
N LYS A 334 16.13 44.66 49.09
CA LYS A 334 17.38 44.06 48.58
C LYS A 334 17.55 42.61 49.04
N ILE A 335 17.27 42.31 50.31
CA ILE A 335 17.34 40.95 50.86
C ILE A 335 16.32 40.03 50.19
N SER A 336 15.08 40.50 49.99
CA SER A 336 14.05 39.73 49.27
C SER A 336 14.46 39.45 47.83
N SER A 337 14.87 40.45 47.06
CA SER A 337 15.31 40.26 45.67
C SER A 337 16.50 39.30 45.57
N THR A 338 17.47 39.38 46.49
CA THR A 338 18.62 38.47 46.52
C THR A 338 18.19 37.04 46.84
N ARG A 339 17.28 36.85 47.80
CA ARG A 339 16.70 35.54 48.14
C ARG A 339 16.00 34.94 46.92
N ASP A 340 15.14 35.71 46.27
CA ASP A 340 14.29 35.23 45.17
C ASP A 340 15.14 34.87 43.94
N LEU A 341 16.19 35.65 43.66
CA LEU A 341 17.17 35.35 42.61
C LEU A 341 17.91 34.03 42.90
N GLU A 342 18.39 33.84 44.13
CA GLU A 342 19.12 32.63 44.51
C GLU A 342 18.22 31.38 44.51
N ILE A 343 16.98 31.50 44.97
CA ILE A 343 15.98 30.42 44.86
C ILE A 343 15.73 30.07 43.39
N SER A 344 15.59 31.07 42.53
CA SER A 344 15.39 30.86 41.09
C SER A 344 16.58 30.14 40.47
N ARG A 345 17.81 30.55 40.79
CA ARG A 345 19.05 29.87 40.36
C ARG A 345 19.06 28.40 40.79
N LEU A 346 18.77 28.11 42.06
CA LEU A 346 18.72 26.74 42.58
C LEU A 346 17.64 25.89 41.88
N LYS A 347 16.47 26.47 41.57
CA LYS A 347 15.41 25.79 40.82
C LYS A 347 15.84 25.48 39.38
N SER A 348 16.50 26.42 38.70
CA SER A 348 17.03 26.21 37.36
C SER A 348 18.12 25.14 37.33
N GLU A 349 19.03 25.13 38.29
CA GLU A 349 20.07 24.09 38.42
C GLU A 349 19.47 22.70 38.68
N TYR A 350 18.43 22.63 39.52
CA TYR A 350 17.67 21.39 39.72
C TYR A 350 17.05 20.90 38.41
N ALA A 351 16.35 21.79 37.68
CA ALA A 351 15.69 21.45 36.42
C ALA A 351 16.69 20.93 35.38
N ALA A 352 17.82 21.63 35.19
CA ALA A 352 18.88 21.20 34.27
C ALA A 352 19.45 19.81 34.64
N LYS A 353 19.60 19.53 35.95
CA LYS A 353 20.12 18.24 36.42
C LYS A 353 19.12 17.11 36.27
N ALA A 354 17.84 17.36 36.54
CA ALA A 354 16.76 16.40 36.30
C ALA A 354 16.65 16.07 34.80
N GLU A 355 16.75 17.09 33.94
CA GLU A 355 16.70 16.94 32.49
C GLU A 355 17.87 16.13 31.93
N SER A 356 19.08 16.33 32.49
CA SER A 356 20.26 15.52 32.15
C SER A 356 20.03 14.02 32.37
N TYR A 357 19.28 13.64 33.42
CA TYR A 357 18.96 12.23 33.65
C TYR A 357 18.00 11.66 32.60
N MET A 358 17.06 12.45 32.09
CA MET A 358 16.10 12.01 31.06
C MET A 358 16.73 11.80 29.68
N THR A 359 17.91 12.37 29.43
CA THR A 359 18.58 12.30 28.12
C THR A 359 18.91 10.85 27.73
N GLU A 360 19.26 9.99 28.69
CA GLU A 360 19.56 8.58 28.44
C GLU A 360 18.30 7.78 28.02
N ILE A 361 17.14 8.10 28.61
CA ILE A 361 15.86 7.49 28.23
C ILE A 361 15.50 7.88 26.79
N ARG A 362 15.60 9.16 26.44
CA ARG A 362 15.30 9.64 25.09
C ARG A 362 16.15 8.98 24.02
N LYS A 363 17.44 8.71 24.33
CA LYS A 363 18.32 7.96 23.43
C LYS A 363 17.83 6.53 23.20
N LEU A 364 17.35 5.86 24.24
CA LEU A 364 16.79 4.51 24.11
C LEU A 364 15.47 4.49 23.34
N GLU A 365 14.59 5.47 23.57
CA GLU A 365 13.35 5.64 22.83
C GLU A 365 13.62 5.90 21.34
N ALA A 366 14.53 6.83 21.03
CA ALA A 366 14.93 7.11 19.65
C ALA A 366 15.53 5.87 18.96
N ALA A 367 16.37 5.10 19.65
CA ALA A 367 16.94 3.86 19.10
C ALA A 367 15.88 2.78 18.87
N ARG A 368 14.89 2.64 19.78
CA ARG A 368 13.74 1.74 19.60
C ARG A 368 12.95 2.15 18.36
N ASP A 369 12.59 3.43 18.27
CA ASP A 369 11.70 3.95 17.22
C ASP A 369 12.39 3.87 15.85
N ALA A 370 13.68 4.18 15.78
CA ALA A 370 14.48 3.99 14.56
C ALA A 370 14.49 2.52 14.11
N LYS A 371 14.69 1.58 15.03
CA LYS A 371 14.70 0.14 14.70
C LYS A 371 13.33 -0.36 14.24
N ILE A 372 12.25 0.11 14.86
CA ILE A 372 10.87 -0.20 14.46
C ILE A 372 10.60 0.35 13.06
N LYS A 373 10.99 1.61 12.81
CA LYS A 373 10.82 2.27 11.51
C LYS A 373 11.54 1.52 10.39
N MET A 374 12.81 1.16 10.58
CA MET A 374 13.56 0.34 9.61
C MET A 374 12.86 -1.00 9.31
N SER A 375 12.26 -1.62 10.33
CA SER A 375 11.53 -2.88 10.16
C SER A 375 10.21 -2.69 9.41
N GLN A 376 9.54 -1.55 9.57
CA GLN A 376 8.31 -1.19 8.85
C GLN A 376 8.61 -0.88 7.37
N GLU A 377 9.67 -0.11 7.11
CA GLU A 377 10.12 0.20 5.74
C GLU A 377 10.46 -1.07 4.96
N ALA A 378 11.02 -2.09 5.63
CA ALA A 378 11.28 -3.40 5.04
C ALA A 378 10.03 -4.24 4.71
N ILE A 379 8.84 -3.86 5.20
CA ILE A 379 7.55 -4.46 4.82
C ILE A 379 6.91 -3.68 3.66
N GLU A 380 7.08 -2.36 3.65
CA GLU A 380 6.46 -1.46 2.66
C GLU A 380 7.20 -1.41 1.32
N SER A 381 8.51 -1.69 1.34
CA SER A 381 9.36 -1.86 0.15
C SER A 381 9.23 -3.28 -0.41
#